data_AF-A0A010SIZ8-F1
#
_entry.id   AF-A0A010SIZ8-F1
#
_cell.length_a   1.000
_cell.length_b   1.000
_cell.length_c   1.000
_cell.angle_alpha   90.00
_cell.angle_beta   90.00
_cell.angle_gamma   90.00
#
_symmetry.space_group_name_H-M   'P 1'
#
loop_
_entity.id
_entity.type
_entity.pdbx_description
1 polymer ?
#
loop_
_entity_poly.entity_id
_entity_poly.type
_entity_poly.pdbx_seq_one_letter_code
_entity_poly.pdbx_strand_id
1 'polypeptide(L)'
;MTTTTPAPTNLIVVCCHGIWTGGPTNGRAESEWLIADFQTGETPTFVEHIKAGLTALRDGYPASALVFSGLRIFGFFFVATTS
;
A
#
# COMPACT_ATOMS: atom_id res chain seq x y z
N MET A 1 7.44 -20.74 23.74
CA MET A 1 7.31 -21.39 22.42
C MET A 1 7.46 -20.30 21.38
N THR A 2 8.55 -20.30 20.61
CA THR A 2 8.78 -19.36 19.51
C THR A 2 7.98 -19.84 18.31
N THR A 3 6.91 -19.13 17.96
CA THR A 3 6.13 -19.39 16.74
C THR A 3 6.93 -18.84 15.55
N THR A 4 7.49 -19.73 14.74
CA THR A 4 8.09 -19.34 13.46
C THR A 4 6.96 -18.89 12.54
N THR A 5 6.87 -17.58 12.24
CA THR A 5 5.96 -17.08 11.22
C THR A 5 6.28 -17.80 9.90
N PRO A 6 5.33 -18.52 9.29
CA PRO A 6 5.58 -19.18 8.02
C PRO A 6 5.98 -18.14 6.98
N ALA A 7 6.97 -18.48 6.14
CA ALA A 7 7.38 -17.60 5.06
C ALA A 7 6.17 -17.31 4.14
N PRO A 8 5.99 -16.06 3.66
CA PRO A 8 4.88 -15.74 2.76
C PRO A 8 4.93 -16.61 1.50
N THR A 9 3.81 -17.22 1.15
CA THR A 9 3.64 -18.01 -0.08
C THR A 9 2.93 -17.21 -1.18
N ASN A 10 2.28 -16.11 -0.84
CA ASN A 10 1.60 -15.23 -1.77
C ASN A 10 2.15 -13.80 -1.71
N LEU A 11 2.21 -13.14 -2.85
CA LEU A 11 2.60 -11.74 -2.98
C LEU A 11 1.44 -10.93 -3.56
N ILE A 12 1.00 -9.91 -2.83
CA ILE A 12 0.01 -8.93 -3.26
C ILE A 12 0.76 -7.64 -3.58
N VAL A 13 0.66 -7.17 -4.83
CA VAL A 13 1.35 -5.95 -5.27
C VAL A 13 0.33 -4.88 -5.61
N VAL A 14 0.39 -3.76 -4.90
CA VAL A 14 -0.37 -2.55 -5.21
C VAL A 14 0.55 -1.57 -5.93
N CYS A 15 0.36 -1.43 -7.24
CA CYS A 15 1.13 -0.52 -8.07
C CYS A 15 0.47 0.88 -8.05
N CYS A 16 1.19 1.89 -7.55
CA CYS A 16 0.72 3.28 -7.49
C CYS A 16 1.90 4.25 -7.48
N HIS A 17 1.79 5.36 -8.22
CA HIS A 17 2.81 6.42 -8.28
C HIS A 17 2.50 7.62 -7.38
N GLY A 18 1.57 7.47 -6.42
CA GLY A 18 1.20 8.50 -5.46
C GLY A 18 1.79 8.24 -4.08
N ILE A 19 2.38 9.26 -3.47
CA ILE A 19 2.92 9.21 -2.09
C ILE A 19 2.05 10.07 -1.20
N TRP A 20 1.35 9.47 -0.23
CA TRP A 20 0.70 10.27 0.81
C TRP A 20 1.75 10.75 1.81
N THR A 21 1.82 12.05 2.03
CA THR A 21 2.83 12.70 2.88
C THR A 21 2.33 13.00 4.31
N GLY A 22 1.08 12.64 4.60
CA GLY A 22 0.41 13.00 5.85
C GLY A 22 -0.35 14.33 5.75
N GLY A 23 -1.29 14.54 6.66
CA GLY A 23 -2.04 15.79 6.74
C GLY A 23 -3.35 15.65 7.52
N PRO A 24 -4.02 16.79 7.79
CA PRO A 24 -5.20 16.84 8.67
C PRO A 24 -6.43 16.13 8.08
N THR A 25 -6.45 15.88 6.77
CA THR A 25 -7.60 15.27 6.10
C THR A 25 -7.46 13.75 5.91
N ASN A 26 -6.34 13.15 6.36
CA ASN A 26 -6.04 11.72 6.24
C ASN A 26 -6.08 11.22 4.80
N GLY A 27 -5.46 11.95 3.88
CA GLY A 27 -5.34 11.59 2.47
C GLY A 27 -6.55 11.97 1.61
N ARG A 28 -7.52 12.73 2.14
CA ARG A 28 -8.67 13.22 1.34
C ARG A 28 -8.33 14.41 0.47
N ALA A 29 -7.44 15.29 0.92
CA ALA A 29 -6.99 16.43 0.15
C ALA A 29 -5.83 16.02 -0.75
N GLU A 30 -5.93 16.29 -2.05
CA GLU A 30 -4.88 15.98 -3.03
C GLU A 30 -3.55 16.67 -2.73
N SER A 31 -3.60 17.84 -2.06
CA SER A 31 -2.42 18.55 -1.57
C SER A 31 -1.58 17.77 -0.55
N GLU A 32 -2.13 16.69 0.04
CA GLU A 32 -1.39 15.79 0.94
C GLU A 32 -0.62 14.71 0.17
N TRP A 33 -0.74 14.66 -1.16
CA TRP A 33 -0.14 13.64 -2.00
C TRP A 33 0.92 14.22 -2.93
N LEU A 34 2.04 13.51 -3.06
CA LEU A 34 2.99 13.73 -4.15
C LEU A 34 2.58 12.80 -5.30
N ILE A 35 2.09 13.39 -6.37
CA ILE A 35 1.64 12.71 -7.58
C ILE A 35 2.26 13.39 -8.80
N ALA A 36 2.41 12.67 -9.90
CA ALA A 36 2.82 13.31 -11.14
C ALA A 36 1.67 14.14 -11.73
N ASP A 37 1.98 15.20 -12.47
CA ASP A 37 0.97 16.14 -13.01
C ASP A 37 -0.12 15.42 -13.83
N PHE A 38 0.24 14.38 -14.58
CA PHE A 38 -0.71 13.58 -15.38
C PHE A 38 -1.66 12.70 -14.55
N GLN A 39 -1.48 12.65 -13.24
CA GLN A 39 -2.28 11.86 -12.28
C GLN A 39 -3.12 12.74 -11.36
N THR A 40 -3.20 14.05 -11.64
CA THR A 40 -4.06 15.00 -10.92
C THR A 40 -5.50 14.49 -10.89
N GLY A 41 -6.12 14.49 -9.71
CA GLY A 41 -7.48 13.98 -9.48
C GLY A 41 -7.58 12.48 -9.20
N GLU A 42 -6.50 11.71 -9.32
CA GLU A 42 -6.51 10.23 -9.14
C GLU A 42 -6.33 9.79 -7.68
N THR A 43 -6.20 10.73 -6.74
CA THR A 43 -6.04 10.40 -5.31
C THR A 43 -7.12 9.48 -4.74
N PRO A 44 -8.42 9.58 -5.11
CA PRO A 44 -9.43 8.60 -4.69
C PRO A 44 -9.14 7.18 -5.21
N THR A 45 -8.70 7.06 -6.47
CA THR A 45 -8.32 5.79 -7.09
C THR A 45 -7.18 5.12 -6.32
N PHE A 46 -6.17 5.88 -5.90
CA PHE A 46 -5.05 5.36 -5.11
C PHE A 46 -5.48 4.84 -3.74
N VAL A 47 -6.40 5.54 -3.08
CA VAL A 47 -6.99 5.09 -1.81
C VAL A 47 -7.75 3.77 -2.00
N GLU A 48 -8.51 3.62 -3.08
CA GLU A 48 -9.23 2.38 -3.37
C GLU A 48 -8.28 1.22 -3.68
N HIS A 49 -7.17 1.45 -4.39
CA HIS A 49 -6.14 0.43 -4.58
C HIS A 49 -5.50 -0.04 -3.26
N ILE A 50 -5.23 0.89 -2.33
CA ILE A 50 -4.72 0.55 -0.99
C ILE A 50 -5.73 -0.30 -0.23
N LYS A 51 -7.01 0.08 -0.23
CA LYS A 51 -8.09 -0.69 0.42
C LYS A 51 -8.24 -2.08 -0.19
N ALA A 52 -8.16 -2.21 -1.51
CA ALA A 52 -8.23 -3.50 -2.19
C ALA A 52 -7.05 -4.40 -1.79
N GLY A 53 -5.82 -3.88 -1.74
CA GLY A 53 -4.65 -4.62 -1.30
C GLY A 53 -4.74 -5.08 0.16
N LEU A 54 -5.23 -4.23 1.05
CA LEU A 54 -5.47 -4.58 2.46
C LEU A 54 -6.58 -5.63 2.61
N THR A 55 -7.64 -5.52 1.81
CA THR A 55 -8.72 -6.52 1.77
C THR A 55 -8.19 -7.86 1.31
N ALA A 56 -7.40 -7.88 0.23
CA ALA A 56 -6.74 -9.09 -0.25
C ALA A 56 -5.76 -9.68 0.77
N LEU A 57 -5.03 -8.85 1.52
CA LEU A 57 -4.13 -9.32 2.58
C LEU A 57 -4.89 -9.95 3.74
N ARG A 58 -6.02 -9.36 4.13
CA ARG A 58 -6.91 -9.89 5.17
C ARG A 58 -7.55 -11.21 4.74
N ASP A 59 -8.03 -11.28 3.51
CA ASP A 59 -8.81 -12.41 3.00
C ASP A 59 -7.91 -13.55 2.48
N GLY A 60 -6.71 -13.22 2.02
CA GLY A 60 -5.75 -14.16 1.47
C GLY A 60 -4.80 -14.67 2.54
N TYR A 61 -5.14 -15.83 3.14
CA TYR A 61 -4.35 -16.83 3.88
C TYR A 61 -3.18 -16.35 4.80
N PRO A 62 -2.85 -17.06 5.90
CA PRO A 62 -1.87 -16.64 6.92
C PRO A 62 -0.39 -16.52 6.47
N ALA A 63 -0.11 -16.46 5.17
CA ALA A 63 1.22 -16.38 4.58
C ALA A 63 1.22 -15.48 3.32
N SER A 64 0.69 -14.27 3.43
CA SER A 64 0.70 -13.29 2.33
C SER A 64 1.52 -12.06 2.69
N ALA A 65 2.28 -11.55 1.72
CA ALA A 65 3.00 -10.28 1.81
C ALA A 65 2.32 -9.24 0.91
N LEU A 66 1.97 -8.09 1.46
CA LEU A 66 1.52 -6.93 0.68
C LEU A 66 2.71 -6.00 0.40
N VAL A 67 2.87 -5.55 -0.84
CA VAL A 67 3.90 -4.62 -1.28
C VAL A 67 3.28 -3.47 -2.07
N PHE A 68 3.63 -2.24 -1.69
CA PHE A 68 3.32 -1.03 -2.45
C PHE A 68 4.51 -0.68 -3.35
N SER A 69 4.28 -0.53 -4.66
CA SER A 69 5.33 -0.22 -5.64
C SER A 69 5.01 1.07 -6.41
N GLY A 70 6.01 1.94 -6.61
CA GLY A 70 5.90 3.16 -7.43
C GLY A 70 6.23 4.50 -6.75
N LEU A 71 6.72 4.51 -5.50
CA LEU A 71 7.24 5.74 -4.88
C LEU A 71 8.53 6.21 -5.56
N ARG A 72 8.58 7.45 -6.05
CA ARG A 72 9.80 8.04 -6.62
C ARG A 72 10.78 8.38 -5.49
N ILE A 73 11.92 7.68 -5.48
CA ILE A 73 13.13 7.87 -4.65
C ILE A 73 12.96 7.49 -3.16
N PHE A 74 13.76 6.50 -2.77
CA PHE A 74 13.77 5.72 -1.51
C PHE A 74 12.68 4.65 -1.43
N GLY A 75 13.07 3.43 -1.81
CA GLY A 75 12.25 2.23 -1.70
C GLY A 75 11.84 1.97 -0.26
N PHE A 76 10.63 2.42 0.10
CA PHE A 76 9.91 1.90 1.24
C PHE A 76 9.06 0.72 0.76
N PHE A 77 9.66 -0.48 0.84
CA PHE A 77 8.89 -1.71 0.83
C PHE A 77 8.25 -1.87 2.20
N PHE A 78 6.99 -1.49 2.35
CA PHE A 78 6.23 -1.89 3.54
C PHE A 78 5.71 -3.30 3.29
N VAL A 79 6.38 -4.31 3.85
CA VAL A 79 5.86 -5.68 3.90
C VAL A 79 4.97 -5.78 5.13
N ALA A 80 3.65 -5.74 4.93
CA ALA A 80 2.71 -6.13 5.97
C ALA A 80 2.50 -7.64 5.90
N THR A 81 2.85 -8.36 6.97
CA THR A 81 2.53 -9.78 7.16
C THR A 81 1.43 -9.91 8.20
N THR A 82 0.45 -10.77 7.96
CA THR A 82 -0.50 -11.18 9.01
C THR A 82 0.24 -12.06 10.04
N SER A 83 -0.03 -11.84 11.33
CA SER A 83 0.55 -12.61 12.46
C SER A 83 -0.34 -13.78 12.84
#